data_AF-A0A928XAF4-F1
#
_entry.id   AF-A0A928XAF4-F1
#
_cell.length_a   1.000
_cell.length_b   1.000
_cell.length_c   1.000
_cell.angle_alpha   90.00
_cell.angle_beta   90.00
_cell.angle_gamma   90.00
#
_symmetry.space_group_name_H-M   'P 1'
#
loop_
_entity.id
_entity.type
_entity.pdbx_description
1 polymer ?
#
loop_
_entity_poly.entity_id
_entity_poly.type
_entity_poly.pdbx_seq_one_letter_code
_entity_poly.pdbx_strand_id
1 'polypeptide(L)'
;MRKLHAGWSGTLWVIGTLVVPIAAFAQETETLTKDNVIVGTMNIDFRTRTELDTSGDYKAGSPKIGVKDEYKFDITVADTTQFTGTITRQPNIFTKTLQRSKQSAQLGFDVSLTVMNPKDLKQKKVVGKWVGTVPIDTASGAYQLAGGKAQQSALRIAVDAMGKASAFTDEFAGRLMGKAEKKEGLAAYTYKRVVGKKTVEVKVSKSDPMRFDNIVLGKGPAEVYPRTTVNGRLDYDYETGNWYTDGIRFTYNLNGKEYEDIVTGSIKWVEDPNRESNGKGYYDFNLRFNEEKSRTASGESAAFENMSDEDAFFAVDNSIPCMTGMISYVDTFGGDNDLPTSSQVAFNLNANQLTKAQIMNFFKLWMICIGPTNDE
;
A
#
# COMPACT_ATOMS: atom_id res chain seq x y z
N MET A 1 -29.84 -89.88 17.79
CA MET A 1 -29.32 -89.07 16.66
C MET A 1 -28.72 -87.80 17.21
N ARG A 2 -27.41 -87.61 17.05
CA ARG A 2 -26.65 -86.41 17.44
C ARG A 2 -26.91 -85.29 16.43
N LYS A 3 -27.26 -84.09 16.90
CA LYS A 3 -26.89 -82.82 16.24
C LYS A 3 -26.72 -81.73 17.31
N LEU A 4 -25.45 -81.46 17.62
CA LEU A 4 -24.98 -80.22 18.23
C LEU A 4 -24.78 -79.21 17.09
N HIS A 5 -25.42 -78.05 17.17
CA HIS A 5 -25.03 -76.88 16.37
C HIS A 5 -24.58 -75.78 17.32
N ALA A 6 -23.28 -75.46 17.21
CA ALA A 6 -22.65 -74.33 17.87
C ALA A 6 -23.08 -73.03 17.18
N GLY A 7 -23.53 -72.06 17.97
CA GLY A 7 -23.76 -70.69 17.54
C GLY A 7 -22.45 -69.93 17.46
N TRP A 8 -22.11 -69.45 16.26
CA TRP A 8 -20.96 -68.61 15.97
C TRP A 8 -21.39 -67.15 16.19
N SER A 9 -20.88 -66.51 17.25
CA SER A 9 -21.06 -65.07 17.48
C SER A 9 -19.87 -64.33 16.86
N GLY A 10 -20.10 -63.69 15.72
CA GLY A 10 -19.11 -62.84 15.06
C GLY A 10 -19.09 -61.46 15.69
N THR A 11 -18.06 -61.18 16.47
CA THR A 11 -17.75 -59.83 16.96
C THR A 11 -17.22 -58.99 15.80
N LEU A 12 -18.04 -58.05 15.32
CA LEU A 12 -17.64 -57.06 14.32
C LEU A 12 -16.72 -56.02 14.99
N TRP A 13 -15.42 -56.08 14.70
CA TRP A 13 -14.49 -55.00 15.05
C TRP A 13 -14.68 -53.84 14.07
N VAL A 14 -15.38 -52.79 14.50
CA VAL A 14 -15.39 -51.50 13.79
C VAL A 14 -14.03 -50.85 14.07
N ILE A 15 -13.12 -50.94 13.10
CA ILE A 15 -11.90 -50.12 13.06
C ILE A 15 -12.36 -48.69 12.78
N GLY A 16 -12.53 -47.91 13.85
CA GLY A 16 -12.70 -46.46 13.74
C GLY A 16 -11.40 -45.85 13.22
N THR A 17 -11.37 -45.51 11.94
CA THR A 17 -10.34 -44.64 11.37
C THR A 17 -10.49 -43.26 12.02
N LEU A 18 -9.64 -42.99 12.99
CA LEU A 18 -9.37 -41.63 13.46
C LEU A 18 -8.85 -40.82 12.26
N VAL A 19 -9.74 -40.05 11.65
CA VAL A 19 -9.37 -38.98 10.74
C VAL A 19 -8.68 -37.93 11.60
N VAL A 20 -7.35 -37.96 11.63
CA VAL A 20 -6.57 -36.86 12.20
C VAL A 20 -6.78 -35.67 11.27
N PRO A 21 -7.39 -34.56 11.73
CA PRO A 21 -7.47 -33.35 10.93
C PRO A 21 -6.03 -32.87 10.73
N ILE A 22 -5.56 -32.91 9.48
CA ILE A 22 -4.28 -32.29 9.11
C ILE A 22 -4.42 -30.81 9.47
N ALA A 23 -3.61 -30.36 10.42
CA ALA A 23 -3.54 -28.99 10.87
C ALA A 23 -3.14 -28.08 9.69
N ALA A 24 -4.14 -27.51 9.00
CA ALA A 24 -3.95 -26.45 8.01
C ALA A 24 -3.83 -25.05 8.67
N PHE A 25 -3.75 -24.97 10.01
CA PHE A 25 -3.74 -23.72 10.76
C PHE A 25 -2.35 -23.12 11.01
N ALA A 26 -1.27 -23.75 10.55
CA ALA A 26 0.10 -23.34 10.90
C ALA A 26 0.77 -22.38 9.89
N GLN A 27 0.15 -22.09 8.74
CA GLN A 27 0.82 -21.32 7.66
C GLN A 27 0.52 -19.81 7.69
N GLU A 28 -0.34 -19.33 8.60
CA GLU A 28 -0.90 -17.97 8.54
C GLU A 28 -0.13 -16.90 9.34
N THR A 29 0.96 -17.27 10.04
CA THR A 29 1.85 -16.34 10.76
C THR A 29 3.32 -16.50 10.38
N GLU A 30 3.60 -17.25 9.30
CA GLU A 30 4.96 -17.41 8.81
C GLU A 30 5.50 -16.06 8.28
N THR A 31 6.66 -15.67 8.80
CA THR A 31 7.39 -14.49 8.35
C THR A 31 8.24 -14.83 7.13
N LEU A 32 8.34 -13.89 6.20
CA LEU A 32 9.10 -14.00 4.96
C LEU A 32 10.32 -13.09 5.03
N THR A 33 11.48 -13.65 4.70
CA THR A 33 12.67 -12.89 4.30
C THR A 33 12.95 -13.20 2.85
N LYS A 34 12.65 -12.25 1.97
CA LYS A 34 12.70 -12.44 0.53
C LYS A 34 12.78 -11.12 -0.20
N ASP A 35 13.56 -11.10 -1.27
CA ASP A 35 13.55 -10.01 -2.23
C ASP A 35 12.30 -10.03 -3.12
N ASN A 36 11.91 -8.86 -3.64
CA ASN A 36 10.85 -8.72 -4.64
C ASN A 36 9.49 -9.28 -4.19
N VAL A 37 9.12 -9.08 -2.92
CA VAL A 37 7.80 -9.43 -2.39
C VAL A 37 6.69 -8.49 -2.87
N ILE A 38 7.02 -7.26 -3.27
CA ILE A 38 6.14 -6.39 -4.06
C ILE A 38 6.92 -6.02 -5.31
N VAL A 39 6.52 -6.59 -6.45
CA VAL A 39 7.26 -6.49 -7.70
C VAL A 39 6.32 -6.29 -8.88
N GLY A 40 6.68 -5.38 -9.78
CA GLY A 40 5.89 -5.12 -10.97
C GLY A 40 6.10 -3.72 -11.49
N THR A 41 5.21 -3.29 -12.37
CA THR A 41 5.32 -1.98 -13.02
C THR A 41 4.03 -1.19 -12.94
N MET A 42 4.17 0.13 -13.00
CA MET A 42 3.08 1.08 -13.18
C MET A 42 3.48 2.09 -14.26
N ASN A 43 2.58 2.37 -15.19
CA ASN A 43 2.71 3.47 -16.12
C ASN A 43 1.74 4.57 -15.66
N ILE A 44 2.26 5.78 -15.55
CA ILE A 44 1.49 6.96 -15.18
C ILE A 44 1.41 7.89 -16.38
N ASP A 45 0.20 8.31 -16.73
CA ASP A 45 -0.07 9.33 -17.75
C ASP A 45 -0.74 10.54 -17.09
N PHE A 46 -0.01 11.64 -16.97
CA PHE A 46 -0.47 12.87 -16.33
C PHE A 46 -1.21 13.78 -17.32
N ARG A 47 -2.29 13.26 -17.91
CA ARG A 47 -3.07 13.97 -18.94
C ARG A 47 -3.61 15.30 -18.45
N THR A 48 -3.83 15.46 -17.15
CA THR A 48 -4.28 16.74 -16.59
C THR A 48 -3.24 17.85 -16.70
N ARG A 49 -1.97 17.51 -16.93
CA ARG A 49 -0.86 18.46 -17.14
C ARG A 49 -0.68 18.84 -18.62
N THR A 50 -1.16 18.01 -19.55
CA THR A 50 -0.94 18.19 -21.00
C THR A 50 -2.19 18.58 -21.77
N GLU A 51 -3.38 18.15 -21.33
CA GLU A 51 -4.67 18.46 -21.97
C GLU A 51 -5.39 19.62 -21.29
N LEU A 52 -4.80 20.81 -21.39
CA LEU A 52 -5.32 22.04 -20.76
C LEU A 52 -6.54 22.61 -21.50
N ASP A 53 -7.43 23.25 -20.73
CA ASP A 53 -8.56 24.00 -21.28
C ASP A 53 -8.10 25.26 -22.04
N THR A 54 -8.66 25.45 -23.23
CA THR A 54 -8.40 26.62 -24.09
C THR A 54 -9.63 27.51 -24.27
N SER A 55 -10.75 27.18 -23.62
CA SER A 55 -12.00 27.95 -23.74
C SER A 55 -11.93 29.31 -23.05
N GLY A 56 -11.12 29.42 -21.98
CA GLY A 56 -11.03 30.61 -21.14
C GLY A 56 -12.12 30.69 -20.04
N ASP A 57 -13.02 29.71 -19.98
CA ASP A 57 -14.14 29.67 -19.02
C ASP A 57 -13.71 29.19 -17.63
N TYR A 58 -12.61 28.44 -17.55
CA TYR A 58 -12.10 27.84 -16.31
C TYR A 58 -10.85 28.58 -15.80
N LYS A 59 -10.43 28.26 -14.56
CA LYS A 59 -9.17 28.81 -14.02
C LYS A 59 -8.01 28.55 -14.99
N ALA A 60 -7.12 29.51 -15.15
CA ALA A 60 -5.93 29.33 -15.99
C ALA A 60 -5.14 28.09 -15.55
N GLY A 61 -4.67 27.30 -16.50
CA GLY A 61 -3.98 26.04 -16.23
C GLY A 61 -4.89 24.88 -15.81
N SER A 62 -6.22 25.04 -15.85
CA SER A 62 -7.13 23.91 -15.60
C SER A 62 -7.06 22.91 -16.77
N PRO A 63 -7.14 21.60 -16.50
CA PRO A 63 -7.37 20.61 -17.54
C PRO A 63 -8.77 20.77 -18.15
N LYS A 64 -8.96 20.22 -19.36
CA LYS A 64 -10.28 20.09 -19.97
C LYS A 64 -11.19 19.22 -19.09
N ILE A 65 -12.49 19.52 -19.09
CA ILE A 65 -13.49 18.68 -18.40
C ILE A 65 -13.41 17.24 -18.91
N GLY A 66 -13.44 16.29 -17.98
CA GLY A 66 -13.38 14.85 -18.25
C GLY A 66 -11.97 14.28 -18.35
N VAL A 67 -10.93 15.13 -18.45
CA VAL A 67 -9.54 14.68 -18.43
C VAL A 67 -9.16 14.18 -17.03
N LYS A 68 -8.44 13.06 -17.00
CA LYS A 68 -7.99 12.36 -15.80
C LYS A 68 -6.56 11.89 -15.98
N ASP A 69 -5.80 11.88 -14.91
CA ASP A 69 -4.54 11.13 -14.89
C ASP A 69 -4.84 9.63 -14.78
N GLU A 70 -4.00 8.81 -15.39
CA GLU A 70 -4.14 7.36 -15.41
C GLU A 70 -2.92 6.67 -14.80
N TYR A 71 -3.16 5.73 -13.88
CA TYR A 71 -2.15 4.93 -13.20
C TYR A 71 -2.44 3.46 -13.51
N LYS A 72 -1.79 2.92 -14.53
CA LYS A 72 -2.01 1.55 -15.00
C LYS A 72 -0.89 0.64 -14.53
N PHE A 73 -1.21 -0.43 -13.80
CA PHE A 73 -0.19 -1.26 -13.17
C PHE A 73 -0.47 -2.75 -13.27
N ASP A 74 0.62 -3.50 -13.14
CA ASP A 74 0.62 -4.95 -12.94
C ASP A 74 1.66 -5.27 -11.87
N ILE A 75 1.21 -5.58 -10.66
CA ILE A 75 2.06 -5.77 -9.48
C ILE A 75 1.72 -7.07 -8.77
N THR A 76 2.73 -7.90 -8.59
CA THR A 76 2.70 -9.11 -7.76
C THR A 76 3.08 -8.76 -6.32
N VAL A 77 2.32 -9.30 -5.37
CA VAL A 77 2.41 -9.05 -3.93
C VAL A 77 2.43 -10.39 -3.20
N ALA A 78 3.40 -10.55 -2.29
CA ALA A 78 3.60 -11.72 -1.45
C ALA A 78 3.60 -13.06 -2.25
N ASP A 79 4.20 -13.04 -3.45
CA ASP A 79 4.38 -14.12 -4.43
C ASP A 79 3.11 -14.72 -5.07
N THR A 80 1.98 -14.64 -4.38
CA THR A 80 0.80 -15.45 -4.71
C THR A 80 -0.40 -14.60 -5.12
N THR A 81 -0.26 -13.28 -5.10
CA THR A 81 -1.35 -12.36 -5.42
C THR A 81 -0.87 -11.34 -6.43
N GLN A 82 -1.62 -11.12 -7.50
CA GLN A 82 -1.30 -10.16 -8.54
C GLN A 82 -2.47 -9.19 -8.70
N PHE A 83 -2.16 -7.90 -8.73
CA PHE A 83 -3.09 -6.81 -8.95
C PHE A 83 -2.80 -6.19 -10.31
N THR A 84 -3.79 -6.21 -11.20
CA THR A 84 -3.62 -5.70 -12.56
C THR A 84 -4.81 -4.83 -12.93
N GLY A 85 -4.56 -3.58 -13.31
CA GLY A 85 -5.62 -2.67 -13.73
C GLY A 85 -5.22 -1.22 -13.64
N THR A 86 -6.20 -0.36 -13.39
CA THR A 86 -6.04 1.08 -13.49
C THR A 86 -6.67 1.78 -12.29
N ILE A 87 -5.96 2.81 -11.82
CA ILE A 87 -6.50 3.85 -10.96
C ILE A 87 -6.50 5.15 -11.76
N THR A 88 -7.58 5.93 -11.67
CA THR A 88 -7.68 7.24 -12.33
C THR A 88 -7.80 8.34 -11.31
N ARG A 89 -7.25 9.53 -11.60
CA ARG A 89 -7.42 10.73 -10.79
C ARG A 89 -8.07 11.83 -11.60
N GLN A 90 -9.23 12.27 -11.15
CA GLN A 90 -9.97 13.40 -11.70
C GLN A 90 -9.79 14.61 -10.78
N PRO A 91 -9.37 15.78 -11.28
CA PRO A 91 -9.23 17.00 -10.48
C PRO A 91 -10.54 17.79 -10.40
N ASN A 92 -10.57 18.76 -9.49
CA ASN A 92 -11.63 19.75 -9.43
C ASN A 92 -11.48 20.75 -10.57
N ILE A 93 -12.59 21.14 -11.20
CA ILE A 93 -12.60 22.22 -12.18
C ILE A 93 -13.62 23.27 -11.73
N PHE A 94 -13.17 24.52 -11.70
CA PHE A 94 -13.97 25.68 -11.31
C PHE A 94 -14.03 26.70 -12.44
N THR A 95 -15.16 27.40 -12.56
CA THR A 95 -15.25 28.55 -13.45
C THR A 95 -14.32 29.67 -12.98
N LYS A 96 -13.73 30.40 -13.92
CA LYS A 96 -12.78 31.49 -13.63
C LYS A 96 -13.42 32.59 -12.78
N THR A 97 -14.57 33.10 -13.20
CA THR A 97 -15.19 34.31 -12.63
C THR A 97 -15.98 34.04 -11.36
N LEU A 98 -16.77 32.97 -11.32
CA LEU A 98 -17.71 32.70 -10.22
C LEU A 98 -17.25 31.58 -9.28
N GLN A 99 -16.10 30.95 -9.57
CA GLN A 99 -15.56 29.85 -8.77
C GLN A 99 -16.57 28.71 -8.56
N ARG A 100 -17.48 28.52 -9.52
CA ARG A 100 -18.50 27.47 -9.46
C ARG A 100 -17.88 26.15 -9.89
N SER A 101 -18.09 25.11 -9.10
CA SER A 101 -17.65 23.76 -9.46
C SER A 101 -18.35 23.28 -10.74
N LYS A 102 -17.56 22.77 -11.68
CA LYS A 102 -17.99 22.13 -12.93
C LYS A 102 -17.66 20.64 -12.96
N GLN A 103 -16.66 20.24 -12.18
CA GLN A 103 -16.22 18.87 -12.02
C GLN A 103 -15.69 18.71 -10.61
N SER A 104 -16.12 17.65 -9.92
CA SER A 104 -15.61 17.29 -8.60
C SER A 104 -14.41 16.35 -8.72
N ALA A 105 -13.46 16.49 -7.80
CA ALA A 105 -12.30 15.62 -7.73
C ALA A 105 -12.66 14.24 -7.17
N GLN A 106 -12.07 13.20 -7.75
CA GLN A 106 -12.26 11.82 -7.32
C GLN A 106 -11.15 10.90 -7.83
N LEU A 107 -10.94 9.79 -7.14
CA LEU A 107 -10.24 8.63 -7.68
C LEU A 107 -11.24 7.59 -8.18
N GLY A 108 -10.89 6.85 -9.23
CA GLY A 108 -11.64 5.68 -9.70
C GLY A 108 -10.74 4.45 -9.77
N PHE A 109 -11.19 3.33 -9.23
CA PHE A 109 -10.47 2.05 -9.18
C PHE A 109 -11.16 1.02 -10.07
N ASP A 110 -10.39 0.36 -10.95
CA ASP A 110 -10.76 -0.88 -11.64
C ASP A 110 -9.53 -1.78 -11.74
N VAL A 111 -9.36 -2.63 -10.73
CA VAL A 111 -8.18 -3.48 -10.56
C VAL A 111 -8.63 -4.92 -10.42
N SER A 112 -8.12 -5.80 -11.27
CA SER A 112 -8.37 -7.24 -11.20
C SER A 112 -7.48 -7.88 -10.14
N LEU A 113 -8.04 -8.83 -9.40
CA LEU A 113 -7.35 -9.58 -8.36
C LEU A 113 -7.10 -11.00 -8.86
N THR A 114 -5.83 -11.36 -9.00
CA THR A 114 -5.40 -12.68 -9.46
C THR A 114 -4.68 -13.41 -8.34
N VAL A 115 -5.03 -14.67 -8.12
CA VAL A 115 -4.31 -15.56 -7.21
C VAL A 115 -3.52 -16.57 -8.02
N MET A 116 -2.30 -16.86 -7.58
CA MET A 116 -1.38 -17.81 -8.21
C MET A 116 -1.25 -19.06 -7.35
N ASN A 117 -1.19 -20.23 -7.98
CA ASN A 117 -1.00 -21.49 -7.27
C ASN A 117 0.41 -21.56 -6.67
N PRO A 118 0.58 -21.68 -5.34
CA PRO A 118 1.91 -21.74 -4.71
C PRO A 118 2.76 -22.93 -5.16
N LYS A 119 2.13 -24.00 -5.68
CA LYS A 119 2.84 -25.18 -6.20
C LYS A 119 3.26 -25.03 -7.66
N ASP A 120 2.63 -24.12 -8.41
CA ASP A 120 2.93 -23.81 -9.81
C ASP A 120 2.49 -22.39 -10.12
N LEU A 121 3.41 -21.42 -9.97
CA LEU A 121 3.12 -19.99 -10.11
C LEU A 121 2.67 -19.58 -11.53
N LYS A 122 2.79 -20.48 -12.52
CA LYS A 122 2.26 -20.26 -13.88
C LYS A 122 0.74 -20.40 -13.93
N GLN A 123 0.15 -21.11 -12.98
CA GLN A 123 -1.29 -21.27 -12.87
C GLN A 123 -1.87 -20.08 -12.12
N LYS A 124 -2.54 -19.21 -12.87
CA LYS A 124 -3.16 -17.99 -12.38
C LYS A 124 -4.68 -18.06 -12.52
N LYS A 125 -5.40 -17.46 -11.58
CA LYS A 125 -6.85 -17.31 -11.67
C LYS A 125 -7.28 -15.94 -11.17
N VAL A 126 -8.05 -15.22 -11.99
CA VAL A 126 -8.74 -14.00 -11.54
C VAL A 126 -9.83 -14.45 -10.57
N VAL A 127 -9.78 -13.94 -9.33
CA VAL A 127 -10.71 -14.29 -8.25
C VAL A 127 -11.63 -13.14 -7.86
N GLY A 128 -11.42 -11.94 -8.40
CA GLY A 128 -12.24 -10.79 -8.04
C GLY A 128 -11.67 -9.48 -8.54
N LYS A 129 -12.17 -8.39 -7.96
CA LYS A 129 -11.76 -7.02 -8.30
C LYS A 129 -11.67 -6.11 -7.08
N TRP A 130 -10.74 -5.15 -7.12
CA TRP A 130 -10.75 -3.94 -6.32
C TRP A 130 -11.30 -2.79 -7.18
N VAL A 131 -12.49 -2.33 -6.85
CA VAL A 131 -13.27 -1.37 -7.64
C VAL A 131 -13.92 -0.31 -6.77
N GLY A 132 -14.24 0.84 -7.38
CA GLY A 132 -15.08 1.88 -6.78
C GLY A 132 -14.51 3.27 -6.93
N THR A 133 -15.20 4.24 -6.33
CA THR A 133 -14.88 5.66 -6.45
C THR A 133 -14.55 6.23 -5.09
N VAL A 134 -13.54 7.10 -5.03
CA VAL A 134 -13.15 7.84 -3.81
C VAL A 134 -13.30 9.32 -4.11
N PRO A 135 -14.38 9.98 -3.68
CA PRO A 135 -14.48 11.42 -3.81
C PRO A 135 -13.47 12.13 -2.92
N ILE A 136 -13.00 13.27 -3.39
CA ILE A 136 -12.10 14.15 -2.65
C ILE A 136 -12.91 15.37 -2.21
N ASP A 137 -13.00 15.58 -0.90
CA ASP A 137 -13.71 16.69 -0.32
C ASP A 137 -13.01 18.01 -0.65
N THR A 138 -13.72 18.96 -1.25
CA THR A 138 -13.13 20.21 -1.73
C THR A 138 -12.75 21.17 -0.62
N ALA A 139 -13.36 21.06 0.56
CA ALA A 139 -13.09 21.96 1.67
C ALA A 139 -11.88 21.53 2.50
N SER A 140 -11.72 20.22 2.69
CA SER A 140 -10.68 19.63 3.54
C SER A 140 -9.55 18.95 2.77
N GLY A 141 -9.71 18.71 1.47
CA GLY A 141 -8.79 17.89 0.66
C GLY A 141 -8.85 16.40 1.00
N ALA A 142 -9.81 15.98 1.84
CA ALA A 142 -9.89 14.62 2.33
C ALA A 142 -10.41 13.64 1.27
N TYR A 143 -9.68 12.56 1.05
CA TYR A 143 -10.08 11.41 0.25
C TYR A 143 -11.04 10.56 1.10
N GLN A 144 -12.32 10.53 0.72
CA GLN A 144 -13.38 9.86 1.47
C GLN A 144 -13.55 8.43 0.97
N LEU A 145 -12.89 7.45 1.61
CA LEU A 145 -12.80 6.09 1.07
C LEU A 145 -14.17 5.36 1.00
N ALA A 146 -15.11 5.70 1.88
CA ALA A 146 -16.49 5.21 1.82
C ALA A 146 -17.43 6.11 0.98
N GLY A 147 -16.96 7.30 0.56
CA GLY A 147 -17.80 8.34 -0.04
C GLY A 147 -18.38 7.98 -1.41
N GLY A 148 -17.73 7.07 -2.14
CA GLY A 148 -18.19 6.62 -3.46
C GLY A 148 -19.57 5.98 -3.45
N LYS A 149 -20.00 5.43 -2.30
CA LYS A 149 -21.33 4.82 -2.12
C LYS A 149 -22.48 5.78 -2.45
N ALA A 150 -22.29 7.07 -2.19
CA ALA A 150 -23.29 8.11 -2.45
C ALA A 150 -23.23 8.68 -3.88
N GLN A 151 -22.23 8.30 -4.67
CA GLN A 151 -21.99 8.87 -6.01
C GLN A 151 -22.15 7.85 -7.13
N GLN A 152 -21.36 6.78 -7.07
CA GLN A 152 -21.30 5.76 -8.12
C GLN A 152 -21.22 4.36 -7.51
N SER A 153 -20.19 4.12 -6.72
CA SER A 153 -19.81 2.79 -6.25
C SER A 153 -18.86 2.91 -5.06
N ALA A 154 -19.14 2.20 -3.96
CA ALA A 154 -18.24 2.15 -2.82
C ALA A 154 -16.90 1.51 -3.22
N LEU A 155 -15.79 2.08 -2.74
CA LEU A 155 -14.47 1.45 -2.86
C LEU A 155 -14.48 0.13 -2.09
N ARG A 156 -14.20 -0.98 -2.77
CA ARG A 156 -14.29 -2.32 -2.18
C ARG A 156 -13.41 -3.33 -2.91
N ILE A 157 -13.07 -4.40 -2.19
CA ILE A 157 -12.63 -5.67 -2.78
C ILE A 157 -13.85 -6.59 -2.86
N ALA A 158 -14.15 -7.08 -4.06
CA ALA A 158 -15.19 -8.06 -4.31
C ALA A 158 -14.53 -9.32 -4.87
N VAL A 159 -14.70 -10.44 -4.17
CA VAL A 159 -14.14 -11.75 -4.54
C VAL A 159 -15.28 -12.69 -4.88
N ASP A 160 -15.13 -13.38 -6.01
CA ASP A 160 -16.09 -14.33 -6.54
C ASP A 160 -15.94 -15.70 -5.85
N ALA A 161 -17.01 -16.49 -5.88
CA ALA A 161 -16.95 -17.85 -5.34
C ALA A 161 -16.05 -18.73 -6.21
N MET A 162 -15.11 -19.44 -5.58
CA MET A 162 -14.09 -20.22 -6.28
C MET A 162 -13.87 -21.59 -5.64
N GLY A 163 -14.43 -22.63 -6.25
CA GLY A 163 -14.37 -23.98 -5.71
C GLY A 163 -15.08 -24.04 -4.36
N LYS A 164 -14.34 -24.23 -3.27
CA LYS A 164 -14.86 -24.20 -1.88
C LYS A 164 -14.75 -22.82 -1.21
N ALA A 165 -14.01 -21.89 -1.80
CA ALA A 165 -13.90 -20.53 -1.26
C ALA A 165 -15.18 -19.75 -1.54
N SER A 166 -15.74 -19.15 -0.50
CA SER A 166 -16.97 -18.36 -0.60
C SER A 166 -16.70 -16.98 -1.19
N ALA A 167 -17.67 -16.48 -1.97
CA ALA A 167 -17.66 -15.09 -2.42
C ALA A 167 -17.78 -14.15 -1.21
N PHE A 168 -17.16 -12.98 -1.30
CA PHE A 168 -17.39 -11.91 -0.33
C PHE A 168 -17.18 -10.55 -0.97
N THR A 169 -17.64 -9.52 -0.27
CA THR A 169 -17.38 -8.13 -0.60
C THR A 169 -16.98 -7.41 0.67
N ASP A 170 -15.90 -6.64 0.61
CA ASP A 170 -15.41 -5.88 1.75
C ASP A 170 -15.04 -4.45 1.37
N GLU A 171 -15.74 -3.50 1.97
CA GLU A 171 -15.61 -2.07 1.68
C GLU A 171 -14.43 -1.44 2.42
N PHE A 172 -13.83 -0.44 1.77
CA PHE A 172 -12.91 0.51 2.38
C PHE A 172 -13.69 1.65 3.05
N ALA A 173 -13.13 2.23 4.10
CA ALA A 173 -13.74 3.35 4.82
C ALA A 173 -12.69 4.27 5.45
N GLY A 174 -13.14 5.32 6.13
CA GLY A 174 -12.26 6.31 6.75
C GLY A 174 -11.82 7.41 5.79
N ARG A 175 -10.84 8.20 6.22
CA ARG A 175 -10.37 9.40 5.53
C ARG A 175 -8.86 9.39 5.39
N LEU A 176 -8.39 9.65 4.17
CA LEU A 176 -7.00 10.01 3.92
C LEU A 176 -6.94 11.53 3.74
N MET A 177 -6.19 12.21 4.59
CA MET A 177 -5.89 13.63 4.40
C MET A 177 -4.63 13.71 3.56
N GLY A 178 -4.74 14.23 2.34
CA GLY A 178 -3.58 14.48 1.48
C GLY A 178 -2.66 15.58 2.02
N LYS A 179 -1.62 15.90 1.23
CA LYS A 179 -0.73 17.03 1.48
C LYS A 179 -1.48 18.37 1.47
N ALA A 180 -0.96 19.36 2.18
CA ALA A 180 -1.58 20.67 2.32
C ALA A 180 -1.61 21.43 0.99
N GLU A 181 -2.78 22.01 0.65
CA GLU A 181 -2.92 22.85 -0.56
C GLU A 181 -2.04 24.13 -0.47
N LYS A 182 -1.89 24.66 0.75
CA LYS A 182 -1.00 25.79 1.04
C LYS A 182 0.20 25.31 1.85
N LYS A 183 1.40 25.56 1.31
CA LYS A 183 2.69 25.19 1.92
C LYS A 183 3.18 26.22 2.96
N GLU A 184 2.46 27.34 3.11
CA GLU A 184 2.76 28.42 4.04
C GLU A 184 2.44 28.00 5.48
N GLY A 185 3.43 28.08 6.38
CA GLY A 185 3.23 27.78 7.81
C GLY A 185 3.31 26.30 8.19
N LEU A 186 3.82 25.42 7.30
CA LEU A 186 4.17 24.05 7.68
C LEU A 186 5.17 24.05 8.84
N ALA A 187 4.90 23.24 9.86
CA ALA A 187 5.70 23.19 11.07
C ALA A 187 6.95 22.31 10.88
N ALA A 188 8.00 22.64 11.61
CA ALA A 188 9.13 21.74 11.74
C ALA A 188 8.74 20.54 12.63
N TYR A 189 9.26 19.37 12.31
CA TYR A 189 9.07 18.15 13.10
C TYR A 189 10.39 17.39 13.24
N THR A 190 10.61 16.77 14.39
CA THR A 190 11.81 15.97 14.66
C THR A 190 11.41 14.51 14.74
N TYR A 191 11.83 13.72 13.77
CA TYR A 191 11.70 12.28 13.78
C TYR A 191 12.82 11.67 14.60
N LYS A 192 12.48 10.68 15.40
CA LYS A 192 13.45 9.93 16.19
C LYS A 192 13.43 8.48 15.73
N ARG A 193 14.61 7.89 15.55
CA ARG A 193 14.79 6.47 15.30
C ARG A 193 15.74 5.88 16.31
N VAL A 194 15.59 4.59 16.58
CA VAL A 194 16.55 3.83 17.36
C VAL A 194 17.41 3.04 16.38
N VAL A 195 18.71 3.33 16.36
CA VAL A 195 19.68 2.59 15.57
C VAL A 195 20.66 1.96 16.54
N GLY A 196 20.51 0.64 16.74
CA GLY A 196 21.21 -0.06 17.80
C GLY A 196 20.84 0.47 19.20
N LYS A 197 21.80 1.12 19.89
CA LYS A 197 21.59 1.72 21.22
C LYS A 197 21.36 3.24 21.18
N LYS A 198 21.58 3.88 20.03
CA LYS A 198 21.51 5.33 19.89
C LYS A 198 20.14 5.75 19.38
N THR A 199 19.60 6.82 19.93
CA THR A 199 18.50 7.55 19.30
C THR A 199 19.11 8.56 18.34
N VAL A 200 18.79 8.44 17.06
CA VAL A 200 19.16 9.41 16.03
C VAL A 200 17.96 10.27 15.70
N GLU A 201 18.20 11.55 15.41
CA GLU A 201 17.15 12.54 15.17
C GLU A 201 17.33 13.17 13.80
N VAL A 202 16.25 13.26 13.02
CA VAL A 202 16.20 14.02 11.77
C VAL A 202 15.15 15.11 11.94
N LYS A 203 15.56 16.36 11.71
CA LYS A 203 14.67 17.52 11.78
C LYS A 203 14.24 17.91 10.37
N VAL A 204 12.95 17.82 10.11
CA VAL A 204 12.31 18.32 8.88
C VAL A 204 11.80 19.72 9.16
N SER A 205 12.15 20.69 8.32
CA SER A 205 11.81 22.10 8.51
C SER A 205 10.38 22.44 8.05
N LYS A 206 9.90 21.75 6.99
CA LYS A 206 8.58 21.92 6.37
C LYS A 206 7.90 20.57 6.18
N SER A 207 7.48 19.96 7.29
CA SER A 207 6.81 18.66 7.29
C SER A 207 5.36 18.83 6.81
N ASP A 208 5.01 18.20 5.69
CA ASP A 208 3.63 18.16 5.19
C ASP A 208 2.99 16.79 5.49
N PRO A 209 2.13 16.70 6.52
CA PRO A 209 1.63 15.43 6.99
C PRO A 209 0.47 14.90 6.16
N MET A 210 0.68 13.78 5.47
CA MET A 210 -0.41 12.95 4.96
C MET A 210 -0.94 12.10 6.11
N ARG A 211 -2.21 12.29 6.49
CA ARG A 211 -2.80 11.65 7.69
C ARG A 211 -3.77 10.54 7.33
N PHE A 212 -3.68 9.46 8.09
CA PHE A 212 -4.56 8.31 8.02
C PHE A 212 -5.55 8.40 9.19
N ASP A 213 -6.79 8.79 8.90
CA ASP A 213 -7.82 9.02 9.91
C ASP A 213 -8.84 7.88 9.86
N ASN A 214 -8.62 6.87 10.71
CA ASN A 214 -9.44 5.68 10.83
C ASN A 214 -9.73 5.01 9.48
N ILE A 215 -8.69 4.89 8.64
CA ILE A 215 -8.77 4.22 7.36
C ILE A 215 -9.08 2.76 7.60
N VAL A 216 -10.05 2.21 6.89
CA VAL A 216 -10.33 0.77 6.86
C VAL A 216 -9.93 0.26 5.49
N LEU A 217 -8.92 -0.62 5.47
CA LEU A 217 -8.54 -1.40 4.31
C LEU A 217 -9.41 -2.65 4.25
N GLY A 218 -10.09 -2.86 3.11
CA GLY A 218 -10.85 -4.10 2.89
C GLY A 218 -9.97 -5.34 2.96
N LYS A 219 -10.58 -6.51 3.23
CA LYS A 219 -9.94 -7.83 3.11
C LYS A 219 -9.23 -7.99 1.77
N GLY A 220 -8.09 -8.67 1.76
CA GLY A 220 -7.41 -9.05 0.51
C GLY A 220 -8.11 -10.22 -0.19
N PRO A 221 -7.62 -10.66 -1.35
CA PRO A 221 -8.29 -11.69 -2.18
C PRO A 221 -8.29 -13.11 -1.59
N ALA A 222 -7.69 -13.31 -0.43
CA ALA A 222 -7.64 -14.57 0.30
C ALA A 222 -7.92 -14.31 1.79
N GLU A 223 -8.43 -15.31 2.50
CA GLU A 223 -8.87 -15.18 3.91
C GLU A 223 -7.74 -14.75 4.86
N VAL A 224 -6.50 -15.11 4.54
CA VAL A 224 -5.28 -14.71 5.28
C VAL A 224 -5.01 -13.20 5.26
N TYR A 225 -5.72 -12.44 4.43
CA TYR A 225 -5.58 -10.99 4.33
C TYR A 225 -6.78 -10.29 5.00
N PRO A 226 -6.70 -9.98 6.31
CA PRO A 226 -7.84 -9.49 7.06
C PRO A 226 -8.19 -8.05 6.70
N ARG A 227 -9.42 -7.65 7.07
CA ARG A 227 -9.79 -6.24 7.17
C ARG A 227 -8.87 -5.60 8.21
N THR A 228 -8.33 -4.43 7.88
CA THR A 228 -7.34 -3.76 8.71
C THR A 228 -7.69 -2.29 8.88
N THR A 229 -7.62 -1.78 10.11
CA THR A 229 -7.75 -0.35 10.40
C THR A 229 -6.37 0.29 10.45
N VAL A 230 -6.22 1.49 9.89
CA VAL A 230 -4.96 2.22 9.78
C VAL A 230 -5.13 3.62 10.35
N ASN A 231 -4.22 4.00 11.24
CA ASN A 231 -4.08 5.35 11.77
C ASN A 231 -2.62 5.80 11.74
N GLY A 232 -2.38 7.11 11.69
CA GLY A 232 -1.04 7.69 11.77
C GLY A 232 -0.78 8.72 10.69
N ARG A 233 0.50 8.93 10.37
CA ARG A 233 0.93 9.91 9.37
C ARG A 233 2.13 9.42 8.57
N LEU A 234 2.20 9.86 7.33
CA LEU A 234 3.37 9.77 6.45
C LEU A 234 3.65 11.18 5.95
N ASP A 235 4.80 11.72 6.30
CA ASP A 235 5.06 13.14 6.12
C ASP A 235 6.06 13.36 5.02
N TYR A 236 5.74 14.31 4.14
CA TYR A 236 6.62 14.69 3.05
C TYR A 236 7.51 15.85 3.46
N ASP A 237 8.79 15.75 3.12
CA ASP A 237 9.75 16.84 3.23
C ASP A 237 10.00 17.44 1.84
N TYR A 238 9.53 18.67 1.66
CA TYR A 238 9.70 19.42 0.42
C TYR A 238 11.15 19.85 0.12
N GLU A 239 12.05 19.80 1.11
CA GLU A 239 13.45 20.19 0.89
C GLU A 239 14.27 19.06 0.28
N THR A 240 13.98 17.81 0.67
CA THR A 240 14.75 16.64 0.22
C THR A 240 13.95 15.70 -0.68
N GLY A 241 12.63 15.88 -0.75
CA GLY A 241 11.71 14.95 -1.41
C GLY A 241 11.49 13.65 -0.64
N ASN A 242 11.90 13.56 0.62
CA ASN A 242 11.81 12.34 1.41
C ASN A 242 10.46 12.20 2.10
N TRP A 243 10.09 10.96 2.42
CA TRP A 243 8.97 10.67 3.31
C TRP A 243 9.45 10.10 4.63
N TYR A 244 8.74 10.45 5.71
CA TYR A 244 9.03 10.00 7.06
C TYR A 244 7.77 9.54 7.78
N THR A 245 7.91 8.53 8.63
CA THR A 245 6.84 8.11 9.54
C THR A 245 7.43 7.62 10.86
N ASP A 246 6.76 7.91 11.96
CA ASP A 246 7.14 7.47 13.30
C ASP A 246 6.04 6.62 13.99
N GLY A 247 5.03 6.17 13.23
CA GLY A 247 4.02 5.27 13.79
C GLY A 247 2.72 5.15 13.00
N ILE A 248 2.79 4.66 11.76
CA ILE A 248 1.58 4.16 11.09
C ILE A 248 1.16 2.86 11.78
N ARG A 249 -0.03 2.85 12.36
CA ARG A 249 -0.57 1.74 13.13
C ARG A 249 -1.59 0.97 12.32
N PHE A 250 -1.33 -0.31 12.10
CA PHE A 250 -2.27 -1.26 11.51
C PHE A 250 -2.85 -2.13 12.61
N THR A 251 -4.18 -2.17 12.74
CA THR A 251 -4.88 -3.07 13.67
C THR A 251 -5.84 -3.98 12.92
N TYR A 252 -5.77 -5.28 13.21
CA TYR A 252 -6.60 -6.28 12.54
C TYR A 252 -6.83 -7.52 13.40
N ASN A 253 -7.90 -8.26 13.10
CA ASN A 253 -8.16 -9.56 13.68
C ASN A 253 -7.88 -10.64 12.63
N LEU A 254 -7.05 -11.62 12.97
CA LEU A 254 -6.77 -12.79 12.14
C LEU A 254 -6.99 -14.03 13.00
N ASN A 255 -7.95 -14.87 12.60
CA ASN A 255 -8.36 -16.09 13.31
C ASN A 255 -8.70 -15.89 14.78
N GLY A 256 -9.42 -14.81 15.10
CA GLY A 256 -9.84 -14.51 16.47
C GLY A 256 -8.74 -13.90 17.33
N LYS A 257 -7.51 -13.75 16.83
CA LYS A 257 -6.42 -13.04 17.50
C LYS A 257 -6.29 -11.63 16.95
N GLU A 258 -6.20 -10.66 17.86
CA GLU A 258 -5.92 -9.27 17.52
C GLU A 258 -4.41 -9.06 17.31
N TYR A 259 -4.10 -8.28 16.29
CA TYR A 259 -2.75 -7.88 15.92
C TYR A 259 -2.68 -6.36 15.82
N GLU A 260 -1.53 -5.84 16.23
CA GLU A 260 -1.17 -4.44 16.06
C GLU A 260 0.27 -4.37 15.56
N ASP A 261 0.41 -3.83 14.35
CA ASP A 261 1.69 -3.50 13.75
C ASP A 261 1.91 -2.00 13.73
N ILE A 262 3.09 -1.57 14.15
CA ILE A 262 3.52 -0.17 14.09
C ILE A 262 4.64 -0.06 13.06
N VAL A 263 4.43 0.77 12.04
CA VAL A 263 5.42 1.05 11.01
C VAL A 263 6.08 2.39 11.27
N THR A 264 7.40 2.36 11.37
CA THR A 264 8.26 3.53 11.45
C THR A 264 9.16 3.55 10.22
N GLY A 265 9.60 4.73 9.81
CA GLY A 265 10.78 4.82 8.98
C GLY A 265 10.82 5.92 7.95
N SER A 266 11.51 5.63 6.85
CA SER A 266 11.85 6.60 5.84
C SER A 266 11.72 6.02 4.43
N ILE A 267 11.38 6.90 3.50
CA ILE A 267 11.41 6.62 2.07
C ILE A 267 12.20 7.77 1.44
N LYS A 268 13.44 7.49 1.04
CA LYS A 268 14.37 8.52 0.58
C LYS A 268 14.23 8.71 -0.93
N TRP A 269 14.06 9.94 -1.40
CA TRP A 269 14.20 10.24 -2.81
C TRP A 269 15.69 10.29 -3.18
N VAL A 270 16.05 9.59 -4.25
CA VAL A 270 17.39 9.60 -4.83
C VAL A 270 17.26 9.96 -6.31
N GLU A 271 17.77 11.14 -6.65
CA GLU A 271 17.77 11.65 -8.01
C GLU A 271 19.00 11.16 -8.78
N ASP A 272 18.82 10.72 -10.03
CA ASP A 272 19.95 10.45 -10.92
C ASP A 272 20.63 11.79 -11.27
N PRO A 273 21.98 11.90 -11.24
CA PRO A 273 22.66 13.15 -11.57
C PRO A 273 22.33 13.72 -12.95
N ASN A 274 21.80 12.89 -13.86
CA ASN A 274 21.38 13.31 -15.20
C ASN A 274 19.85 13.24 -15.38
N ARG A 275 19.05 13.35 -14.31
CA ARG A 275 17.58 13.24 -14.35
C ARG A 275 16.94 14.17 -15.37
N GLU A 276 17.45 15.39 -15.52
CA GLU A 276 16.97 16.33 -16.54
C GLU A 276 16.98 15.73 -17.96
N SER A 277 17.93 14.85 -18.25
CA SER A 277 18.09 14.20 -19.56
C SER A 277 17.46 12.80 -19.65
N ASN A 278 17.45 12.04 -18.55
CA ASN A 278 17.08 10.62 -18.57
C ASN A 278 15.79 10.30 -17.79
N GLY A 279 15.25 11.26 -17.04
CA GLY A 279 14.05 11.12 -16.22
C GLY A 279 14.21 10.24 -14.98
N LYS A 280 15.42 9.78 -14.65
CA LYS A 280 15.61 8.73 -13.65
C LYS A 280 15.69 9.29 -12.23
N GLY A 281 15.00 8.59 -11.34
CA GLY A 281 15.10 8.73 -9.90
C GLY A 281 14.48 7.51 -9.23
N TYR A 282 14.64 7.38 -7.93
CA TYR A 282 13.97 6.32 -7.18
C TYR A 282 13.71 6.72 -5.75
N TYR A 283 12.64 6.14 -5.20
CA TYR A 283 12.43 6.09 -3.77
C TYR A 283 13.08 4.84 -3.19
N ASP A 284 13.99 5.03 -2.24
CA ASP A 284 14.64 3.98 -1.46
C ASP A 284 13.89 3.77 -0.14
N PHE A 285 13.27 2.61 0.01
CA PHE A 285 12.42 2.26 1.13
C PHE A 285 13.24 1.69 2.27
N ASN A 286 13.01 2.21 3.47
CA ASN A 286 13.48 1.64 4.71
C ASN A 286 12.40 1.82 5.77
N LEU A 287 11.43 0.92 5.77
CA LEU A 287 10.31 0.88 6.72
C LEU A 287 10.50 -0.29 7.67
N ARG A 288 10.40 -0.03 8.98
CA ARG A 288 10.56 -1.03 10.04
C ARG A 288 9.20 -1.29 10.68
N PHE A 289 8.94 -2.56 10.98
CA PHE A 289 7.71 -3.03 11.59
C PHE A 289 8.00 -3.44 13.02
N ASN A 290 7.22 -2.89 13.96
CA ASN A 290 7.31 -3.21 15.38
C ASN A 290 8.71 -3.00 15.97
N GLU A 291 9.39 -1.92 15.54
CA GLU A 291 10.77 -1.60 15.91
C GLU A 291 10.98 -1.60 17.43
N GLU A 292 10.10 -0.94 18.19
CA GLU A 292 10.18 -0.88 19.65
C GLU A 292 10.04 -2.26 20.31
N LYS A 293 9.14 -3.11 19.81
CA LYS A 293 8.95 -4.49 20.31
C LYS A 293 10.12 -5.40 19.94
N SER A 294 10.83 -5.07 18.87
CA SER A 294 11.96 -5.83 18.32
C SER A 294 13.31 -5.35 18.85
N ARG A 295 13.32 -4.39 19.78
CA ARG A 295 14.53 -3.87 20.41
C ARG A 295 15.20 -4.97 21.23
N THR A 296 16.07 -5.74 20.59
CA THR A 296 16.93 -6.70 21.30
C THR A 296 17.98 -5.92 22.08
N ALA A 297 18.12 -6.25 23.37
CA ALA A 297 19.27 -5.82 24.12
C ALA A 297 20.50 -6.56 23.56
N SER A 298 21.35 -5.86 22.79
CA SER A 298 22.66 -6.28 22.27
C SER A 298 22.70 -7.16 21.01
N GLY A 299 23.46 -6.71 20.01
CA GLY A 299 23.80 -7.50 18.83
C GLY A 299 24.61 -6.73 17.78
N GLU A 300 23.98 -5.79 17.06
CA GLU A 300 24.52 -5.32 15.76
C GLU A 300 24.77 -3.80 15.69
N SER A 301 24.70 -3.08 16.82
CA SER A 301 24.80 -1.61 16.86
C SER A 301 26.15 -1.03 16.46
N ALA A 302 27.23 -1.82 16.52
CA ALA A 302 28.59 -1.35 16.29
C ALA A 302 28.82 -0.83 14.85
N ALA A 303 28.06 -1.33 13.87
CA ALA A 303 28.18 -0.88 12.48
C ALA A 303 27.66 0.54 12.25
N PHE A 304 26.79 1.05 13.14
CA PHE A 304 26.13 2.34 13.00
C PHE A 304 26.70 3.42 13.95
N GLU A 305 27.55 3.04 14.91
CA GLU A 305 28.12 3.95 15.90
C GLU A 305 29.02 5.05 15.29
N ASN A 306 29.59 4.80 14.12
CA ASN A 306 30.47 5.73 13.41
C ASN A 306 29.80 6.52 12.27
N MET A 307 28.49 6.32 12.03
CA MET A 307 27.76 7.03 10.98
C MET A 307 27.26 8.40 11.47
N SER A 308 27.02 9.34 10.54
CA SER A 308 26.27 10.55 10.87
C SER A 308 24.85 10.18 11.30
N ASP A 309 24.17 11.06 12.06
CA ASP A 309 22.80 10.78 12.53
C ASP A 309 21.84 10.59 11.34
N GLU A 310 22.05 11.32 10.25
CA GLU A 310 21.27 11.20 9.02
C GLU A 310 21.56 9.87 8.31
N ASP A 311 22.84 9.52 8.09
CA ASP A 311 23.19 8.24 7.45
C ASP A 311 22.71 7.04 8.27
N ALA A 312 22.87 7.10 9.59
CA ALA A 312 22.36 6.08 10.50
C ALA A 312 20.83 5.99 10.45
N PHE A 313 20.12 7.12 10.34
CA PHE A 313 18.66 7.16 10.22
C PHE A 313 18.19 6.44 8.96
N PHE A 314 18.91 6.56 7.83
CA PHE A 314 18.55 5.90 6.57
C PHE A 314 19.12 4.48 6.43
N ALA A 315 19.99 4.03 7.33
CA ALA A 315 20.63 2.73 7.20
C ALA A 315 19.65 1.55 7.42
N VAL A 316 19.80 0.53 6.58
CA VAL A 316 19.00 -0.70 6.66
C VAL A 316 19.46 -1.53 7.86
N ASP A 317 18.51 -1.93 8.70
CA ASP A 317 18.73 -2.82 9.84
C ASP A 317 17.88 -4.08 9.66
N ASN A 318 18.52 -5.13 9.15
CA ASN A 318 17.87 -6.42 8.88
C ASN A 318 17.76 -7.30 10.16
N SER A 319 18.19 -6.82 11.33
CA SER A 319 17.91 -7.50 12.60
C SER A 319 16.45 -7.31 13.05
N ILE A 320 15.74 -6.35 12.44
CA ILE A 320 14.37 -5.98 12.75
C ILE A 320 13.48 -6.32 11.53
N PRO A 321 12.20 -6.72 11.74
CA PRO A 321 11.26 -6.86 10.64
C PRO A 321 11.15 -5.58 9.82
N CYS A 322 11.39 -5.64 8.51
CA CYS A 322 11.43 -4.44 7.67
C CYS A 322 11.00 -4.69 6.22
N MET A 323 10.53 -3.63 5.58
CA MET A 323 10.33 -3.54 4.14
C MET A 323 11.36 -2.57 3.57
N THR A 324 12.15 -3.07 2.63
CA THR A 324 13.22 -2.32 1.97
C THR A 324 13.11 -2.42 0.45
N GLY A 325 14.04 -1.81 -0.28
CA GLY A 325 14.09 -1.91 -1.74
C GLY A 325 13.65 -0.62 -2.41
N MET A 326 13.41 -0.67 -3.71
CA MET A 326 13.29 0.53 -4.53
C MET A 326 11.96 0.59 -5.29
N ILE A 327 11.41 1.80 -5.39
CA ILE A 327 10.45 2.16 -6.42
C ILE A 327 11.13 3.15 -7.35
N SER A 328 11.48 2.70 -8.56
CA SER A 328 12.23 3.48 -9.54
C SER A 328 11.30 4.16 -10.54
N TYR A 329 11.66 5.36 -10.96
CA TYR A 329 10.92 6.21 -11.88
C TYR A 329 11.76 6.50 -13.12
N VAL A 330 11.11 6.53 -14.28
CA VAL A 330 11.63 7.09 -15.52
C VAL A 330 10.58 8.08 -16.02
N ASP A 331 10.82 9.35 -15.73
CA ASP A 331 9.94 10.47 -16.02
C ASP A 331 10.14 11.00 -17.44
N THR A 332 9.06 11.47 -18.05
CA THR A 332 9.11 12.26 -19.28
C THR A 332 8.61 13.66 -19.00
N PHE A 333 9.47 14.67 -19.15
CA PHE A 333 9.13 16.07 -18.92
C PHE A 333 8.52 16.72 -20.17
N GLY A 334 7.59 17.66 -19.96
CA GLY A 334 7.07 18.52 -21.01
C GLY A 334 7.97 19.75 -21.20
N GLY A 335 8.12 20.25 -22.43
CA GLY A 335 9.12 21.29 -22.76
C GLY A 335 9.00 22.64 -22.05
N ASP A 336 7.88 22.91 -21.37
CA ASP A 336 7.60 24.21 -20.71
C ASP A 336 7.40 24.11 -19.18
N ASN A 337 7.48 22.91 -18.59
CA ASN A 337 7.20 22.71 -17.17
C ASN A 337 8.11 21.61 -16.57
N ASP A 338 8.71 21.87 -15.41
CA ASP A 338 9.58 20.93 -14.69
C ASP A 338 8.83 19.70 -14.13
N LEU A 339 7.53 19.59 -14.40
CA LEU A 339 6.69 18.49 -13.94
C LEU A 339 6.63 17.37 -14.98
N PRO A 340 6.67 16.09 -14.56
CA PRO A 340 6.55 14.98 -15.48
C PRO A 340 5.16 14.96 -16.15
N THR A 341 5.14 14.63 -17.44
CA THR A 341 3.93 14.40 -18.24
C THR A 341 3.56 12.93 -18.31
N SER A 342 4.53 12.03 -18.12
CA SER A 342 4.32 10.60 -17.87
C SER A 342 5.48 10.03 -17.06
N SER A 343 5.26 8.87 -16.43
CA SER A 343 6.29 8.14 -15.69
C SER A 343 6.14 6.64 -15.91
N GLN A 344 7.27 5.96 -16.14
CA GLN A 344 7.36 4.50 -15.97
C GLN A 344 7.91 4.20 -14.59
N VAL A 345 7.20 3.39 -13.83
CA VAL A 345 7.50 3.10 -12.43
C VAL A 345 7.72 1.60 -12.27
N ALA A 346 8.82 1.22 -11.61
CA ALA A 346 9.17 -0.17 -11.31
C ALA A 346 9.22 -0.38 -9.80
N PHE A 347 8.42 -1.33 -9.31
CA PHE A 347 8.40 -1.74 -7.90
C PHE A 347 9.34 -2.93 -7.71
N ASN A 348 10.26 -2.82 -6.75
CA ASN A 348 11.16 -3.89 -6.33
C ASN A 348 11.36 -3.78 -4.81
N LEU A 349 10.33 -4.14 -4.04
CA LEU A 349 10.39 -4.11 -2.58
C LEU A 349 10.63 -5.50 -2.00
N ASN A 350 11.45 -5.54 -0.97
CA ASN A 350 11.89 -6.72 -0.25
C ASN A 350 11.22 -6.76 1.12
N ALA A 351 11.07 -7.97 1.67
CA ALA A 351 10.68 -8.18 3.05
C ALA A 351 11.82 -8.85 3.81
N ASN A 352 12.01 -8.43 5.05
CA ASN A 352 12.77 -9.16 6.04
C ASN A 352 11.86 -9.42 7.23
N GLN A 353 11.66 -10.70 7.57
CA GLN A 353 10.82 -11.15 8.68
C GLN A 353 9.39 -10.57 8.69
N LEU A 354 8.81 -10.27 7.52
CA LEU A 354 7.43 -9.76 7.44
C LEU A 354 6.43 -10.86 7.11
N THR A 355 5.26 -10.81 7.71
CA THR A 355 4.14 -11.68 7.34
C THR A 355 3.51 -11.24 6.02
N LYS A 356 2.84 -12.17 5.33
CA LYS A 356 2.05 -11.83 4.13
C LYS A 356 0.98 -10.77 4.40
N ALA A 357 0.38 -10.78 5.60
CA ALA A 357 -0.62 -9.79 6.00
C ALA A 357 -0.02 -8.39 6.09
N GLN A 358 1.15 -8.23 6.71
CA GLN A 358 1.87 -6.95 6.78
C GLN A 358 2.21 -6.41 5.38
N ILE A 359 2.76 -7.26 4.50
CA ILE A 359 3.12 -6.88 3.12
C ILE A 359 1.87 -6.43 2.34
N MET A 360 0.78 -7.19 2.42
CA MET A 360 -0.48 -6.87 1.74
C MET A 360 -1.14 -5.60 2.28
N ASN A 361 -1.11 -5.40 3.60
CA ASN A 361 -1.69 -4.20 4.22
C ASN A 361 -0.92 -2.95 3.83
N PHE A 362 0.42 -3.01 3.82
CA PHE A 362 1.23 -1.92 3.32
C PHE A 362 0.95 -1.64 1.84
N PHE A 363 0.93 -2.66 0.98
CA PHE A 363 0.64 -2.50 -0.44
C PHE A 363 -0.71 -1.81 -0.68
N LYS A 364 -1.78 -2.27 -0.01
CA LYS A 364 -3.12 -1.64 -0.10
C LYS A 364 -3.09 -0.19 0.37
N LEU A 365 -2.42 0.12 1.48
CA LEU A 365 -2.25 1.49 1.97
C LEU A 365 -1.53 2.36 0.92
N TRP A 366 -0.43 1.87 0.36
CA TRP A 366 0.34 2.60 -0.65
C TRP A 366 -0.49 2.90 -1.90
N MET A 367 -1.28 1.93 -2.38
CA MET A 367 -2.15 2.11 -3.55
C MET A 367 -3.31 3.09 -3.31
N ILE A 368 -3.90 3.17 -2.10
CA ILE A 368 -4.93 4.21 -1.82
C ILE A 368 -4.34 5.62 -1.70
N CYS A 369 -3.03 5.72 -1.47
CA CYS A 369 -2.32 7.00 -1.43
C CYS A 369 -1.91 7.51 -2.82
N ILE A 370 -2.35 6.85 -3.90
CA ILE A 370 -2.15 7.33 -5.27
C ILE A 370 -2.76 8.73 -5.45
N GLY A 371 -2.01 9.62 -6.08
CA GLY A 371 -2.21 11.07 -6.04
C GLY A 371 -1.11 11.68 -5.17
N PRO A 372 -1.32 11.85 -3.84
CA PRO A 372 -0.35 12.54 -2.98
C PRO A 372 1.08 11.99 -3.06
N THR A 373 1.25 10.67 -3.23
CA THR A 373 2.57 10.03 -3.33
C THR A 373 3.24 10.16 -4.71
N ASN A 374 2.53 10.63 -5.74
CA ASN A 374 3.01 10.79 -7.11
C ASN A 374 2.77 12.21 -7.67
N ASP A 375 2.42 13.16 -6.81
CA ASP A 375 2.05 14.52 -7.21
C ASP A 375 3.26 15.41 -7.54
N GLU A 376 4.45 15.08 -7.02
CA GLU A 376 5.69 15.85 -7.20
C GLU A 376 6.54 15.36 -8.37
#